data_AF-A0AA42IYX1-F1
#
_entry.id   AF-A0AA42IYX1-F1
#
_cell.length_a   1.000
_cell.length_b   1.000
_cell.length_c   1.000
_cell.angle_alpha   90.00
_cell.angle_beta   90.00
_cell.angle_gamma   90.00
#
_symmetry.space_group_name_H-M   'P 1'
#
loop_
_entity.id
_entity.type
_entity.pdbx_description
1 polymer ?
#
loop_
_entity_poly.entity_id
_entity_poly.type
_entity_poly.pdbx_seq_one_letter_code
_entity_poly.pdbx_strand_id
1 'polypeptide(L)'
;MRNIKSKILLLVLNSILFMTILLSEYVYTSYYPQVSWHENSGTQFLVIVMISVPMLLVLSIIYYFVGKKGVVKGLNKNLPLLALLVFMLPILLDGSLSFVLITIGTILGAILTLISIWSVVKSIISKENN
;
A
#
# COMPACT_ATOMS: atom_id res chain seq x y z
N MET A 1 3.11 17.44 -22.14
CA MET A 1 2.17 18.03 -21.14
C MET A 1 1.30 16.94 -20.51
N ARG A 2 1.31 16.78 -19.18
CA ARG A 2 0.32 15.94 -18.47
C ARG A 2 -0.99 16.72 -18.36
N ASN A 3 -2.07 16.20 -18.94
CA ASN A 3 -3.41 16.78 -18.82
C ASN A 3 -3.84 16.84 -17.34
N ILE A 4 -4.58 17.88 -16.93
CA ILE A 4 -5.19 18.03 -15.60
C ILE A 4 -5.93 16.75 -15.16
N LYS A 5 -6.62 16.10 -16.09
CA LYS A 5 -7.32 14.82 -15.83
C LYS A 5 -6.34 13.72 -15.35
N SER A 6 -5.15 13.66 -15.92
CA SER A 6 -4.11 12.70 -15.53
C SER A 6 -3.49 13.02 -14.16
N LYS A 7 -3.42 14.31 -13.77
CA LYS A 7 -2.95 14.72 -12.44
C LYS A 7 -3.95 14.33 -11.36
N ILE A 8 -5.23 14.63 -11.56
CA ILE A 8 -6.31 14.25 -10.64
C ILE A 8 -6.36 12.73 -10.50
N LEU A 9 -6.31 11.99 -11.61
CA LEU A 9 -6.27 10.53 -11.59
C LEU A 9 -5.09 10.00 -10.75
N LEU A 10 -3.89 10.55 -10.94
CA LEU A 10 -2.70 10.16 -10.16
C LEU A 10 -2.86 10.45 -8.66
N LEU A 11 -3.40 11.62 -8.32
CA LEU A 11 -3.65 11.98 -6.93
C LEU A 11 -4.64 11.00 -6.28
N VAL A 12 -5.77 10.74 -6.94
CA VAL A 12 -6.79 9.81 -6.43
C VAL A 12 -6.19 8.40 -6.26
N LEU A 13 -5.49 7.89 -7.28
CA LEU A 13 -4.88 6.56 -7.21
C LEU A 13 -3.83 6.44 -6.10
N ASN A 14 -2.95 7.43 -5.96
CA ASN A 14 -1.93 7.41 -4.90
C ASN A 14 -2.55 7.58 -3.51
N SER A 15 -3.61 8.38 -3.36
CA SER A 15 -4.34 8.50 -2.10
C SER A 15 -5.02 7.20 -1.71
N ILE A 16 -5.68 6.53 -2.65
CA ILE A 16 -6.32 5.23 -2.40
C ILE A 16 -5.26 4.17 -2.03
N LEU A 17 -4.13 4.14 -2.75
CA LEU A 17 -3.02 3.25 -2.44
C LEU A 17 -2.45 3.52 -1.05
N PHE A 18 -2.21 4.78 -0.70
CA PHE A 18 -1.75 5.19 0.63
C PHE A 18 -2.71 4.70 1.73
N MET A 19 -4.01 4.95 1.59
CA MET A 19 -5.00 4.51 2.57
C MET A 19 -5.04 2.99 2.72
N THR A 20 -4.85 2.26 1.62
CA THR A 20 -4.82 0.77 1.63
C THR A 20 -3.59 0.23 2.35
N ILE A 21 -2.42 0.84 2.10
CA ILE A 21 -1.17 0.51 2.80
C ILE A 21 -1.30 0.85 4.28
N LEU A 22 -1.82 2.03 4.62
CA LEU A 22 -2.00 2.48 6.00
C LEU A 22 -2.97 1.57 6.78
N LEU A 23 -4.07 1.14 6.15
CA LEU A 23 -5.00 0.18 6.75
C LEU A 23 -4.31 -1.16 7.04
N SER A 24 -3.50 -1.64 6.09
CA SER A 24 -2.77 -2.89 6.26
C SER A 24 -1.72 -2.78 7.37
N GLU A 25 -0.99 -1.68 7.42
CA GLU A 25 -0.01 -1.38 8.47
C GLU A 25 -0.67 -1.26 9.84
N TYR A 26 -1.85 -0.64 9.91
CA TYR A 26 -2.65 -0.56 11.13
C TYR A 26 -3.00 -1.96 11.69
N VAL A 27 -3.37 -2.89 10.81
CA VAL A 27 -3.64 -4.29 11.20
C VAL A 27 -2.36 -5.03 11.58
N TYR A 28 -1.22 -4.78 10.95
CA TYR A 28 0.03 -5.41 11.39
C TYR A 28 0.49 -4.87 12.75
N THR A 29 0.31 -3.56 12.99
CA THR A 29 0.76 -2.92 14.24
C THR A 29 -0.13 -3.25 15.43
N SER A 30 -1.41 -3.60 15.23
CA SER A 30 -2.31 -4.04 16.30
C SER A 30 -1.85 -5.33 17.00
N TYR A 31 -0.91 -6.08 16.44
CA TYR A 31 -0.33 -7.26 17.09
C TYR A 31 0.62 -6.93 18.23
N TYR A 32 1.11 -5.69 18.30
CA TYR A 32 2.01 -5.26 19.36
C TYR A 32 1.22 -4.87 20.62
N PRO A 33 1.43 -5.54 21.77
CA PRO A 33 0.70 -5.22 23.01
C PRO A 33 0.99 -3.82 23.55
N GLN A 34 2.01 -3.14 23.03
CA GLN A 34 2.40 -1.79 23.43
C GLN A 34 1.56 -0.68 22.79
N VAL A 35 0.81 -0.97 21.71
CA VAL A 35 -0.03 0.04 21.05
C VAL A 35 -1.45 0.07 21.63
N SER A 36 -2.09 1.24 21.59
CA SER A 36 -3.44 1.41 22.18
C SER A 36 -4.56 0.70 21.40
N TRP A 37 -4.32 0.36 20.13
CA TRP A 37 -5.22 -0.42 19.29
C TRP A 37 -4.83 -1.90 19.22
N HIS A 38 -4.17 -2.41 20.27
CA HIS A 38 -3.79 -3.81 20.33
C HIS A 38 -5.02 -4.71 20.29
N GLU A 39 -5.03 -5.65 19.35
CA GLU A 39 -6.08 -6.66 19.26
C GLU A 39 -5.51 -7.92 18.61
N ASN A 40 -5.42 -9.00 19.38
CA ASN A 40 -4.95 -10.29 18.89
C ASN A 40 -6.11 -11.16 18.41
N SER A 41 -6.98 -10.61 17.56
CA SER A 41 -8.12 -11.34 16.99
C SER A 41 -7.85 -11.68 15.53
N GLY A 42 -8.06 -12.94 15.16
CA GLY A 42 -7.90 -13.39 13.76
C GLY A 42 -8.82 -12.65 12.78
N THR A 43 -9.89 -12.02 13.29
CA THR A 43 -10.79 -11.14 12.55
C THR A 43 -10.09 -9.93 11.92
N GLN A 44 -9.01 -9.42 12.52
CA GLN A 44 -8.28 -8.33 11.90
C GLN A 44 -7.50 -8.78 10.65
N PHE A 45 -7.02 -10.02 10.60
CA PHE A 45 -6.39 -10.56 9.38
C PHE A 45 -7.38 -10.74 8.23
N LEU A 46 -8.66 -10.99 8.54
CA LEU A 46 -9.70 -11.00 7.50
C LEU A 46 -9.82 -9.64 6.81
N VAL A 47 -9.53 -8.53 7.49
CA VAL A 47 -9.48 -7.20 6.85
C VAL A 47 -8.42 -7.16 5.77
N ILE A 48 -7.23 -7.72 6.03
CA ILE A 48 -6.16 -7.76 5.03
C ILE A 48 -6.60 -8.62 3.83
N VAL A 49 -7.12 -9.81 4.08
CA VAL A 49 -7.48 -10.77 3.02
C VAL A 49 -8.72 -10.33 2.23
N MET A 50 -9.73 -9.74 2.88
CA MET A 50 -11.00 -9.38 2.26
C MET A 50 -11.03 -7.96 1.70
N ILE A 51 -10.20 -7.05 2.23
CA ILE A 51 -10.23 -5.62 1.85
C ILE A 51 -8.90 -5.23 1.21
N SER A 52 -7.79 -5.32 1.95
CA SER A 52 -6.50 -4.80 1.47
C SER A 52 -5.97 -5.54 0.25
N VAL A 53 -5.96 -6.87 0.27
CA VAL A 53 -5.44 -7.70 -0.83
C VAL A 53 -6.24 -7.49 -2.13
N PRO A 54 -7.58 -7.57 -2.15
CA PRO A 54 -8.37 -7.27 -3.34
C PRO A 54 -8.12 -5.86 -3.86
N MET A 55 -8.02 -4.88 -2.97
CA MET A 55 -7.78 -3.49 -3.35
C MET A 55 -6.39 -3.31 -3.98
N LEU A 56 -5.35 -3.91 -3.40
CA LEU A 56 -3.98 -3.89 -3.93
C LEU A 56 -3.87 -4.62 -5.27
N LEU A 57 -4.61 -5.70 -5.48
CA LEU A 57 -4.70 -6.39 -6.77
C LEU A 57 -5.31 -5.48 -7.84
N VAL A 58 -6.47 -4.88 -7.55
CA VAL A 58 -7.14 -3.95 -8.48
C VAL A 58 -6.22 -2.75 -8.79
N LEU A 59 -5.61 -2.16 -7.77
CA LEU A 59 -4.64 -1.06 -7.95
C LEU A 59 -3.44 -1.49 -8.78
N SER A 60 -2.90 -2.69 -8.57
CA SER A 60 -1.78 -3.22 -9.36
C SER A 60 -2.12 -3.30 -10.85
N ILE A 61 -3.33 -3.78 -11.18
CA ILE A 61 -3.83 -3.84 -12.55
C ILE A 61 -3.98 -2.42 -13.13
N ILE A 62 -4.59 -1.50 -12.38
CA ILE A 62 -4.78 -0.10 -12.83
C ILE A 62 -3.42 0.57 -13.07
N TYR A 63 -2.48 0.45 -12.12
CA TYR A 63 -1.14 1.03 -12.23
C TYR A 63 -0.35 0.43 -13.39
N TYR A 64 -0.54 -0.86 -13.69
CA TYR A 64 0.06 -1.48 -14.86
C TYR A 64 -0.41 -0.81 -16.16
N PHE A 65 -1.72 -0.61 -16.34
CA PHE A 65 -2.29 0.04 -17.53
C PHE A 65 -1.96 1.54 -17.62
N VAL A 66 -2.07 2.26 -16.50
CA VAL A 66 -1.72 3.68 -16.41
C VAL A 66 -0.21 3.88 -16.64
N GLY A 67 0.61 2.94 -16.20
CA GLY A 67 2.05 2.91 -16.46
C GLY A 67 2.40 2.64 -17.93
N LYS A 68 1.65 1.76 -18.63
CA LYS A 68 1.81 1.58 -20.09
C LYS A 68 1.55 2.89 -20.86
N LYS A 69 0.63 3.72 -20.38
CA LYS A 69 0.34 5.05 -20.96
C LYS A 69 1.36 6.13 -20.55
N GLY A 70 2.43 5.78 -19.82
CA GLY A 70 3.46 6.71 -19.38
C GLY A 70 3.02 7.68 -18.28
N VAL A 71 1.82 7.49 -17.71
CA VAL A 71 1.26 8.37 -16.68
C VAL A 71 1.91 8.09 -15.32
N VAL A 72 2.26 6.83 -15.00
CA VAL A 72 3.07 6.45 -13.83
C VAL A 72 4.39 5.87 -14.33
N LYS A 73 5.53 6.24 -13.72
CA LYS A 73 6.87 5.75 -14.11
C LYS A 73 7.66 5.30 -12.88
N GLY A 74 8.66 4.44 -13.12
CA GLY A 74 9.60 3.98 -12.10
C GLY A 74 8.96 3.12 -11.00
N LEU A 75 9.53 3.17 -9.80
CA LEU A 75 9.12 2.39 -8.64
C LEU A 75 7.64 2.57 -8.27
N ASN A 76 7.07 3.76 -8.48
CA ASN A 76 5.66 4.04 -8.20
C ASN A 76 4.70 3.17 -9.01
N LYS A 77 5.10 2.66 -10.18
CA LYS A 77 4.27 1.77 -10.99
C LYS A 77 4.06 0.42 -10.30
N ASN A 78 5.07 -0.07 -9.60
CA ASN A 78 5.08 -1.39 -9.00
C ASN A 78 4.75 -1.33 -7.50
N LEU A 79 4.62 -0.13 -6.93
CA LEU A 79 4.30 0.07 -5.51
C LEU A 79 3.07 -0.72 -5.01
N PRO A 80 1.91 -0.74 -5.71
CA PRO A 80 0.78 -1.57 -5.27
C PRO A 80 1.09 -3.07 -5.27
N LEU A 81 1.91 -3.54 -6.22
CA LEU A 81 2.33 -4.95 -6.29
C LEU A 81 3.32 -5.30 -5.17
N LEU A 82 4.26 -4.40 -4.86
CA LEU A 82 5.18 -4.56 -3.75
C LEU A 82 4.42 -4.58 -2.41
N ALA A 83 3.44 -3.69 -2.24
CA ALA A 83 2.57 -3.70 -1.06
C ALA A 83 1.76 -4.99 -0.95
N LEU A 84 1.24 -5.50 -2.06
CA LEU A 84 0.56 -6.80 -2.08
C LEU A 84 1.47 -7.90 -1.55
N LEU A 85 2.70 -7.98 -2.06
CA LEU A 85 3.66 -8.99 -1.61
C LEU A 85 4.02 -8.84 -0.13
N VAL A 86 4.30 -7.63 0.34
CA VAL A 86 4.66 -7.38 1.74
C VAL A 86 3.55 -7.80 2.70
N PHE A 87 2.29 -7.47 2.41
CA PHE A 87 1.20 -7.76 3.31
C PHE A 87 0.64 -9.19 3.17
N MET A 88 0.83 -9.83 2.01
CA MET A 88 0.34 -11.19 1.73
C MET A 88 1.35 -12.29 2.07
N LEU A 89 2.66 -12.07 1.86
CA LEU A 89 3.68 -13.10 2.10
C LEU A 89 3.69 -13.66 3.53
N PRO A 90 3.63 -12.83 4.60
CA PRO A 90 3.61 -13.34 5.96
C PRO A 90 2.42 -14.27 6.21
N ILE A 91 1.24 -13.94 5.66
CA ILE A 91 0.00 -14.73 5.77
C ILE A 91 0.15 -16.08 5.07
N LEU A 92 0.76 -16.10 3.88
CA LEU A 92 0.91 -17.32 3.09
C LEU A 92 1.98 -18.26 3.65
N LEU A 93 3.04 -17.72 4.25
CA LEU A 93 4.16 -18.50 4.78
C LEU A 93 3.85 -19.10 6.15
N ASP A 94 3.05 -18.41 6.95
CA ASP A 94 2.75 -18.83 8.32
C ASP A 94 1.37 -18.31 8.74
N GLY A 95 0.37 -19.18 8.67
CA GLY A 95 -0.98 -18.85 9.13
C GLY A 95 -1.06 -18.60 10.65
N SER A 96 -0.04 -18.99 11.42
CA SER A 96 0.04 -18.68 12.85
C SER A 96 0.66 -17.31 13.12
N LEU A 97 1.22 -16.66 12.08
CA LEU A 97 1.81 -15.33 12.14
C LEU A 97 2.80 -15.18 13.28
N SER A 98 3.88 -15.95 13.23
CA SER A 98 4.98 -15.81 14.17
C SER A 98 5.42 -14.36 14.31
N PHE A 99 5.82 -13.99 15.53
CA PHE A 99 6.25 -12.63 15.88
C PHE A 99 7.33 -12.07 14.93
N VAL A 100 8.20 -12.95 14.40
CA VAL A 100 9.24 -12.59 13.42
C VAL A 100 8.61 -12.11 12.11
N LEU A 101 7.61 -12.83 11.58
CA LEU A 101 6.95 -12.48 10.33
C LEU A 101 6.08 -11.23 10.46
N ILE A 102 5.41 -11.05 11.60
CA ILE A 102 4.72 -9.79 11.94
C ILE A 102 5.73 -8.63 11.91
N THR A 103 6.87 -8.79 12.57
CA THR A 103 7.89 -7.72 12.66
C THR A 103 8.49 -7.37 11.31
N ILE A 104 8.78 -8.37 10.47
CA ILE A 104 9.25 -8.12 9.10
C ILE A 104 8.16 -7.39 8.29
N GLY A 105 6.91 -7.85 8.39
CA GLY A 105 5.75 -7.23 7.73
C GLY A 105 5.57 -5.77 8.11
N THR A 106 5.60 -5.45 9.41
CA THR A 106 5.50 -4.08 9.94
C THR A 106 6.65 -3.20 9.48
N ILE A 107 7.91 -3.67 9.54
CA ILE A 107 9.05 -2.85 9.09
C ILE A 107 8.94 -2.53 7.60
N LEU A 108 8.61 -3.52 6.77
CA LEU A 108 8.44 -3.32 5.33
C LEU A 108 7.22 -2.46 5.01
N GLY A 109 6.12 -2.62 5.74
CA GLY A 109 4.91 -1.82 5.58
C GLY A 109 5.10 -0.37 6.02
N ALA A 110 5.88 -0.10 7.06
CA ALA A 110 6.31 1.25 7.44
C ALA A 110 7.13 1.92 6.32
N ILE A 111 8.08 1.20 5.70
CA ILE A 111 8.84 1.70 4.54
C ILE A 111 7.90 2.03 3.36
N LEU A 112 6.97 1.13 3.05
CA LEU A 112 5.97 1.36 1.99
C LEU A 112 5.07 2.56 2.29
N THR A 113 4.71 2.76 3.56
CA THR A 113 3.94 3.92 4.02
C THR A 113 4.70 5.21 3.70
N LEU A 114 5.98 5.31 4.04
CA LEU A 114 6.81 6.48 3.71
C LEU A 114 6.91 6.72 2.20
N ILE A 115 7.11 5.67 1.39
CA ILE A 115 7.17 5.78 -0.07
C ILE A 115 5.83 6.23 -0.66
N SER A 116 4.71 5.76 -0.10
CA SER A 116 3.37 6.13 -0.57
C SER A 116 3.00 7.58 -0.18
N ILE A 117 3.38 8.06 1.01
CA ILE A 117 3.28 9.49 1.38
C ILE A 117 4.03 10.34 0.37
N TRP A 118 5.29 9.99 0.08
CA TRP A 118 6.08 10.71 -0.92
C TRP A 118 5.41 10.71 -2.30
N SER A 119 4.77 9.61 -2.68
CA SER A 119 4.03 9.50 -3.95
C SER A 119 2.80 10.40 -4.01
N VAL A 120 2.05 10.53 -2.92
CA VAL A 120 0.93 11.48 -2.79
C VAL A 120 1.45 12.91 -2.88
N VAL A 121 2.46 13.26 -2.08
CA VAL A 121 3.08 14.61 -2.05
C VAL A 121 3.59 14.99 -3.44
N LYS A 122 4.31 14.10 -4.13
CA LYS A 122 4.80 14.34 -5.49
C LYS A 122 3.66 14.56 -6.50
N SER A 123 2.51 13.92 -6.30
CA SER A 123 1.33 14.12 -7.15
C SER A 123 0.73 15.51 -6.99
N ILE A 124 0.88 16.13 -5.81
CA ILE A 124 0.45 17.50 -5.52
C ILE A 124 1.49 18.51 -6.02
N ILE A 125 2.77 18.28 -5.73
CA ILE A 125 3.87 19.23 -6.01
C ILE A 125 4.25 19.27 -7.50
N SER A 126 3.93 18.24 -8.29
CA SER A 126 4.18 18.16 -9.73
C SER A 126 3.54 19.33 -10.52
N LYS A 127 4.17 20.51 -10.44
CA LYS A 127 3.98 21.66 -11.31
C LYS A 127 4.51 21.33 -12.70
N GLU A 128 3.90 21.99 -13.66
CA GLU A 128 4.23 21.97 -15.08
C GLU A 128 5.66 22.48 -15.29
N ASN A 129 6.66 21.60 -15.18
CA ASN A 129 7.94 21.90 -15.79
C ASN A 129 7.84 21.42 -17.25
N ASN A 130 7.29 22.31 -18.08
CA ASN A 130 7.65 22.39 -19.51
C ASN A 130 9.07 22.93 -19.61
#